data_AF-A0A534YQL3-F1
#
_entry.id   AF-A0A534YQL3-F1
#
_cell.length_a   1.000
_cell.length_b   1.000
_cell.length_c   1.000
_cell.angle_alpha   90.00
_cell.angle_beta   90.00
_cell.angle_gamma   90.00
#
_symmetry.space_group_name_H-M   'P 1'
#
loop_
_entity.id
_entity.type
_entity.pdbx_description
1 polymer ?
#
loop_
_entity_poly.entity_id
_entity_poly.type
_entity_poly.pdbx_seq_one_letter_code
_entity_poly.pdbx_strand_id
1 'polypeptide(L)'
;MRPQLHLSGFPLPEAEPRPTPEILERLRGWDPRGLDGWVVAGEDPPPLSLAECRALSRLVDELELSAAEFERLICAVGLGLGLDYRRKLVVGKTVYGRDREVDVLFREARNGNRLVVEAKYQRVAGTADEKLPYAVLNQQTLPLPGVIVYGGGGFHLGALHWLCANTKATDIARLPEWLTVFFAL
;
A
#
# COMPACT_ATOMS: atom_id res chain seq x y z
N MET A 1 -7.52 -8.40 51.90
CA MET A 1 -7.70 -7.47 50.76
C MET A 1 -6.36 -7.28 50.08
N ARG A 2 -6.17 -7.82 48.87
CA ARG A 2 -5.01 -7.48 48.03
C ARG A 2 -5.38 -6.24 47.23
N PRO A 3 -4.58 -5.16 47.21
CA PRO A 3 -4.86 -4.01 46.35
C PRO A 3 -4.70 -4.46 44.89
N GLN A 4 -5.73 -4.27 44.08
CA GLN A 4 -5.60 -4.32 42.62
C GLN A 4 -4.72 -3.14 42.21
N LEU A 5 -3.47 -3.42 41.87
CA LEU A 5 -2.61 -2.47 41.17
C LEU A 5 -3.19 -2.28 39.78
N HIS A 6 -3.83 -1.13 39.55
CA HIS A 6 -4.27 -0.74 38.22
C HIS A 6 -3.03 -0.22 37.47
N LEU A 7 -2.41 -1.09 36.67
CA LEU A 7 -1.32 -0.72 35.78
C LEU A 7 -1.90 0.04 34.57
N SER A 8 -2.21 1.32 34.74
CA SER A 8 -2.45 2.23 33.63
C SER A 8 -1.11 2.56 32.97
N GLY A 9 -0.79 1.90 31.85
CA GLY A 9 0.45 2.19 31.13
C GLY A 9 0.93 1.12 30.14
N PHE A 10 0.35 -0.08 30.16
CA PHE A 10 0.59 -1.04 29.08
C PHE A 10 -0.41 -0.78 27.96
N PRO A 11 0.04 -0.50 26.71
CA PRO A 11 -0.87 -0.59 25.58
C PRO A 11 -1.51 -1.97 25.63
N LEU A 12 -2.84 -2.01 25.53
CA LEU A 12 -3.55 -3.27 25.36
C LEU A 12 -2.87 -4.00 24.19
N PRO A 13 -2.58 -5.32 24.32
CA PRO A 13 -2.02 -6.06 23.20
C PRO A 13 -2.90 -5.80 21.98
N GLU A 14 -2.27 -5.47 20.84
CA GLU A 14 -3.00 -5.34 19.58
C GLU A 14 -3.89 -6.57 19.42
N ALA A 15 -5.19 -6.34 19.19
CA ALA A 15 -6.14 -7.44 19.04
C ALA A 15 -5.61 -8.42 17.98
N GLU A 16 -5.72 -9.71 18.29
CA GLU A 16 -5.27 -10.76 17.38
C GLU A 16 -5.96 -10.59 16.02
N PRO A 17 -5.23 -10.69 14.89
CA PRO A 17 -5.81 -10.47 13.59
C PRO A 17 -6.93 -11.49 13.34
N ARG A 18 -8.01 -11.02 12.72
CA ARG A 18 -9.11 -11.89 12.29
C ARG A 18 -8.64 -12.98 11.32
N PRO A 19 -9.43 -14.05 11.13
CA PRO A 19 -9.14 -15.04 10.11
C PRO A 19 -9.02 -14.44 8.71
N THR A 20 -8.10 -14.94 7.89
CA THR A 20 -7.81 -14.43 6.53
C THR A 20 -9.05 -14.28 5.63
N PRO A 21 -10.02 -15.22 5.60
CA PRO A 21 -11.23 -15.05 4.78
C PRO A 21 -12.05 -13.81 5.16
N GLU A 22 -12.16 -13.51 6.45
CA GLU A 22 -12.89 -12.35 6.95
C GLU A 22 -12.14 -11.04 6.63
N ILE A 23 -10.81 -11.04 6.82
CA ILE A 23 -9.95 -9.91 6.41
C ILE A 23 -10.15 -9.59 4.92
N LEU A 24 -10.13 -10.62 4.07
CA LEU A 24 -10.32 -10.46 2.63
C LEU A 24 -11.70 -9.90 2.29
N GLU A 25 -12.77 -10.43 2.89
CA GLU A 25 -14.13 -9.95 2.65
C GLU A 25 -14.26 -8.45 2.97
N ARG A 26 -13.70 -8.02 4.10
CA ARG A 26 -13.69 -6.60 4.50
C ARG A 26 -12.89 -5.74 3.53
N LEU A 27 -11.72 -6.20 3.09
CA LEU A 27 -10.90 -5.49 2.11
C LEU A 27 -11.67 -5.32 0.78
N ARG A 28 -12.37 -6.37 0.34
CA ARG A 28 -13.13 -6.40 -0.91
C ARG A 28 -14.31 -5.44 -0.91
N GLY A 29 -15.03 -5.38 0.20
CA GLY A 29 -16.19 -4.50 0.37
C GLY A 29 -15.84 -3.04 0.67
N TRP A 30 -14.55 -2.72 0.88
CA TRP A 30 -14.14 -1.39 1.32
C TRP A 30 -13.80 -0.46 0.15
N ASP A 31 -14.58 0.59 0.02
CA ASP A 31 -14.31 1.71 -0.88
C ASP A 31 -15.00 3.00 -0.38
N PRO A 32 -14.51 3.64 0.69
CA PRO A 32 -15.29 4.58 1.49
C PRO A 32 -15.65 5.87 0.73
N ARG A 33 -14.82 6.28 -0.25
CA ARG A 33 -15.04 7.49 -1.06
C ARG A 33 -14.80 7.30 -2.55
N GLY A 34 -14.73 6.04 -3.03
CA GLY A 34 -14.53 5.76 -4.45
C GLY A 34 -13.23 6.35 -4.99
N LEU A 35 -13.35 7.07 -6.11
CA LEU A 35 -12.26 7.81 -6.78
C LEU A 35 -12.41 9.34 -6.64
N ASP A 36 -13.55 9.80 -6.14
CA ASP A 36 -13.98 11.20 -6.24
C ASP A 36 -13.39 12.10 -5.16
N GLY A 37 -12.81 11.54 -4.09
CA GLY A 37 -12.35 12.31 -2.93
C GLY A 37 -11.07 11.78 -2.29
N TRP A 38 -10.51 12.62 -1.40
CA TRP A 38 -9.52 12.17 -0.41
C TRP A 38 -10.22 11.31 0.62
N VAL A 39 -9.67 10.14 0.87
CA VAL A 39 -9.93 9.35 2.07
C VAL A 39 -8.98 9.86 3.14
N VAL A 40 -9.52 10.33 4.25
CA VAL A 40 -8.82 11.11 5.27
C VAL A 40 -8.60 10.28 6.52
N ALA A 41 -7.34 10.20 6.95
CA ALA A 41 -7.00 9.51 8.18
C ALA A 41 -7.67 10.18 9.38
N GLY A 42 -8.41 9.39 10.16
CA GLY A 42 -9.17 9.85 11.33
C GLY A 42 -10.64 10.19 11.05
N GLU A 43 -11.02 10.45 9.80
CA GLU A 43 -12.43 10.59 9.40
C GLU A 43 -12.96 9.27 8.81
N ASP A 44 -12.16 8.64 7.95
CA ASP A 44 -12.52 7.40 7.28
C ASP A 44 -11.68 6.26 7.88
N PRO A 45 -12.24 5.42 8.78
CA PRO A 45 -11.47 4.36 9.41
C PRO A 45 -11.07 3.28 8.40
N PRO A 46 -9.86 2.71 8.50
CA PRO A 46 -9.45 1.61 7.63
C PRO A 46 -10.30 0.36 7.90
N PRO A 47 -10.50 -0.51 6.89
CA PRO A 47 -11.33 -1.69 7.03
C PRO A 47 -10.64 -2.76 7.90
N LEU A 48 -9.30 -2.68 7.96
CA LEU A 48 -8.37 -3.58 8.59
C LEU A 48 -7.46 -2.80 9.55
N SER A 49 -7.04 -3.43 10.63
CA SER A 49 -5.96 -2.91 11.47
C SER A 49 -4.60 -3.04 10.76
N LEU A 50 -3.58 -2.32 11.24
CA LEU A 50 -2.23 -2.46 10.68
C LEU A 50 -1.67 -3.89 10.88
N ALA A 51 -2.01 -4.54 12.00
CA ALA A 51 -1.65 -5.93 12.27
C ALA A 51 -2.28 -6.90 11.24
N GLU A 52 -3.52 -6.65 10.84
CA GLU A 52 -4.22 -7.44 9.83
C GLU A 52 -3.68 -7.19 8.43
N CYS A 53 -3.38 -5.94 8.09
CA CYS A 53 -2.68 -5.62 6.85
C CYS A 53 -1.34 -6.36 6.78
N ARG A 54 -0.54 -6.36 7.85
CA ARG A 54 0.72 -7.11 7.94
C ARG A 54 0.52 -8.61 7.79
N ALA A 55 -0.50 -9.18 8.44
CA ALA A 55 -0.82 -10.60 8.32
C ALA A 55 -1.18 -10.96 6.87
N LEU A 56 -2.01 -10.15 6.22
CA LEU A 56 -2.43 -10.38 4.84
C LEU A 56 -1.28 -10.20 3.85
N SER A 57 -0.44 -9.16 4.02
CA SER A 57 0.71 -8.89 3.16
C SER A 57 1.70 -10.06 3.12
N ARG A 58 1.88 -10.79 4.22
CA ARG A 58 2.76 -11.98 4.27
C ARG A 58 2.23 -13.15 3.45
N LEU A 59 0.92 -13.20 3.21
CA LEU A 59 0.26 -14.26 2.44
C LEU A 59 0.05 -13.84 0.98
N VAL A 60 0.37 -12.61 0.59
CA VAL A 60 -0.05 -12.01 -0.69
C VAL A 60 0.34 -12.83 -1.92
N ASP A 61 1.45 -13.57 -1.82
CA ASP A 61 1.96 -14.42 -2.89
C ASP A 61 1.04 -15.62 -3.17
N GLU A 62 0.28 -16.04 -2.16
CA GLU A 62 -0.67 -17.16 -2.18
C GLU A 62 -2.12 -16.70 -2.36
N LEU A 63 -2.43 -15.40 -2.30
CA LEU A 63 -3.80 -14.88 -2.38
C LEU A 63 -4.25 -14.63 -3.82
N GLU A 64 -5.54 -14.72 -4.14
CA GLU A 64 -6.08 -14.24 -5.42
C GLU A 64 -6.63 -12.83 -5.23
N LEU A 65 -5.81 -11.84 -5.58
CA LEU A 65 -6.21 -10.45 -5.61
C LEU A 65 -6.32 -9.96 -7.06
N SER A 66 -7.37 -9.21 -7.34
CA SER A 66 -7.44 -8.28 -8.45
C SER A 66 -6.50 -7.10 -8.20
N ALA A 67 -6.17 -6.35 -9.26
CA ALA A 67 -5.38 -5.13 -9.15
C ALA A 67 -6.01 -4.12 -8.17
N ALA A 68 -7.34 -3.95 -8.23
CA ALA A 68 -8.06 -3.05 -7.34
C ALA A 68 -8.02 -3.49 -5.87
N GLU A 69 -8.09 -4.79 -5.57
CA GLU A 69 -7.94 -5.30 -4.20
C GLU A 69 -6.53 -5.11 -3.67
N PHE A 70 -5.51 -5.29 -4.50
CA PHE A 70 -4.12 -5.02 -4.12
C PHE A 70 -3.89 -3.52 -3.85
N GLU A 71 -4.45 -2.64 -4.68
CA GLU A 71 -4.45 -1.19 -4.42
C GLU A 71 -5.16 -0.83 -3.11
N ARG A 72 -6.30 -1.47 -2.80
CA ARG A 72 -6.99 -1.28 -1.52
C ARG A 72 -6.13 -1.73 -0.34
N LEU A 73 -5.37 -2.81 -0.47
CA LEU A 73 -4.45 -3.26 0.59
C LEU A 73 -3.35 -2.21 0.83
N ILE A 74 -2.77 -1.67 -0.24
CA ILE A 74 -1.82 -0.54 -0.15
C ILE A 74 -2.46 0.65 0.58
N CYS A 75 -3.67 1.04 0.19
CA CYS A 75 -4.40 2.13 0.83
C CYS A 75 -4.69 1.86 2.31
N ALA A 76 -5.09 0.65 2.67
CA ALA A 76 -5.36 0.27 4.05
C ALA A 76 -4.10 0.32 4.92
N VAL A 77 -2.93 -0.06 4.38
CA VAL A 77 -1.63 0.12 5.05
C VAL A 77 -1.35 1.59 5.34
N GLY A 78 -1.42 2.45 4.32
CA GLY A 78 -1.14 3.88 4.50
C GLY A 78 -2.12 4.57 5.44
N LEU A 79 -3.41 4.27 5.32
CA LEU A 79 -4.45 4.80 6.19
C LEU A 79 -4.27 4.34 7.66
N GLY A 80 -3.85 3.09 7.87
CA GLY A 80 -3.49 2.56 9.18
C GLY A 80 -2.27 3.25 9.82
N LEU A 81 -1.43 3.90 9.02
CA LEU A 81 -0.31 4.74 9.46
C LEU A 81 -0.68 6.22 9.62
N GLY A 82 -1.95 6.58 9.40
CA GLY A 82 -2.42 7.97 9.51
C GLY A 82 -2.18 8.82 8.26
N LEU A 83 -1.96 8.20 7.08
CA LEU A 83 -1.83 8.91 5.81
C LEU A 83 -3.19 9.01 5.10
N ASP A 84 -3.48 10.18 4.55
CA ASP A 84 -4.60 10.36 3.62
C ASP A 84 -4.24 9.74 2.27
N TYR A 85 -5.25 9.33 1.49
CA TYR A 85 -4.98 8.88 0.12
C TYR A 85 -6.04 9.30 -0.90
N ARG A 86 -5.62 9.30 -2.17
CA ARG A 86 -6.49 9.20 -3.34
C ARG A 86 -6.00 8.10 -4.27
N ARG A 87 -6.87 7.61 -5.16
CA ARG A 87 -6.52 6.61 -6.18
C ARG A 87 -6.80 7.12 -7.59
N LYS A 88 -6.12 6.55 -8.58
CA LYS A 88 -6.35 6.76 -10.02
C LYS A 88 -6.36 8.24 -10.41
N LEU A 89 -5.25 8.93 -10.13
CA LEU A 89 -5.10 10.36 -10.46
C LEU A 89 -4.19 10.54 -11.66
N VAL A 90 -4.61 11.39 -12.59
CA VAL A 90 -3.72 11.86 -13.66
C VAL A 90 -2.72 12.86 -13.09
N VAL A 91 -1.45 12.48 -13.07
CA VAL A 91 -0.31 13.26 -12.60
C VAL A 91 0.76 13.29 -13.69
N GLY A 92 0.78 14.38 -14.46
CA GLY A 92 1.80 14.61 -15.48
C GLY A 92 1.69 13.69 -16.69
N LYS A 93 2.83 13.40 -17.32
CA LYS A 93 2.93 12.65 -18.57
C LYS A 93 3.87 11.45 -18.42
N THR A 94 3.56 10.40 -19.17
CA THR A 94 4.45 9.26 -19.40
C THR A 94 5.67 9.66 -20.23
N VAL A 95 6.68 8.79 -20.31
CA VAL A 95 7.84 8.95 -21.20
C VAL A 95 7.48 9.07 -22.69
N TYR A 96 6.26 8.68 -23.08
CA TYR A 96 5.72 8.81 -24.43
C TYR A 96 4.74 9.99 -24.59
N GLY A 97 4.63 10.87 -23.60
CA GLY A 97 3.78 12.07 -23.67
C GLY A 97 2.28 11.83 -23.46
N ARG A 98 1.86 10.61 -23.12
CA ARG A 98 0.47 10.31 -22.73
C ARG A 98 0.19 10.77 -21.30
N ASP A 99 -1.06 11.08 -20.99
CA ASP A 99 -1.49 11.33 -19.60
C ASP A 99 -1.09 10.16 -18.71
N ARG A 100 -0.46 10.49 -17.59
CA ARG A 100 0.00 9.49 -16.62
C ARG A 100 -0.98 9.42 -15.48
N GLU A 101 -1.74 8.33 -15.41
CA GLU A 101 -2.47 7.98 -14.21
C GLU A 101 -1.55 7.26 -13.22
N VAL A 102 -1.73 7.54 -11.93
CA VAL A 102 -1.03 6.86 -10.83
C VAL A 102 -2.03 6.10 -9.97
N ASP A 103 -1.63 4.96 -9.42
CA ASP A 103 -2.55 4.04 -8.73
C ASP A 103 -3.01 4.60 -7.39
N VAL A 104 -2.07 5.04 -6.54
CA VAL A 104 -2.36 5.67 -5.23
C VAL A 104 -1.50 6.92 -5.05
N LEU A 105 -2.06 7.94 -4.42
CA LEU A 105 -1.35 9.12 -3.95
C LEU A 105 -1.57 9.25 -2.44
N PHE A 106 -0.53 9.09 -1.65
CA PHE A 106 -0.56 9.38 -0.22
C PHE A 106 -0.27 10.84 0.06
N ARG A 107 -0.83 11.34 1.17
CA ARG A 107 -0.55 12.66 1.73
C ARG A 107 -0.45 12.59 3.24
N GLU A 108 0.59 13.21 3.80
CA GLU A 108 0.66 13.49 5.22
C GLU A 108 0.00 14.84 5.52
N ALA A 109 -1.06 14.85 6.33
CA ALA A 109 -1.85 16.05 6.60
C ALA A 109 -1.05 17.16 7.32
N ARG A 110 -0.05 16.79 8.13
CA ARG A 110 0.71 17.72 8.98
C ARG A 110 1.60 18.69 8.20
N ASN A 111 2.27 18.20 7.16
CA ASN A 111 3.27 18.95 6.39
C ASN A 111 2.95 19.01 4.88
N GLY A 112 1.93 18.28 4.42
CA GLY A 112 1.52 18.23 3.02
C GLY A 112 2.44 17.39 2.12
N ASN A 113 3.40 16.64 2.68
CA ASN A 113 4.24 15.71 1.93
C ASN A 113 3.38 14.69 1.19
N ARG A 114 3.82 14.30 0.00
CA ARG A 114 3.08 13.39 -0.88
C ARG A 114 3.98 12.33 -1.45
N LEU A 115 3.40 11.16 -1.69
CA LEU A 115 4.07 10.04 -2.33
C LEU A 115 3.12 9.39 -3.32
N VAL A 116 3.59 9.20 -4.55
CA VAL A 116 2.90 8.38 -5.54
C VAL A 116 3.27 6.91 -5.34
N VAL A 117 2.29 6.03 -5.45
CA VAL A 117 2.49 4.59 -5.53
C VAL A 117 2.02 4.07 -6.89
N GLU A 118 2.87 3.27 -7.50
CA GLU A 118 2.51 2.40 -8.61
C GLU A 118 2.35 0.97 -8.08
N ALA A 119 1.15 0.40 -8.21
CA ALA A 119 0.84 -0.94 -7.77
C ALA A 119 1.19 -1.96 -8.88
N LYS A 120 1.91 -3.02 -8.50
CA LYS A 120 2.29 -4.11 -9.40
C LYS A 120 2.02 -5.46 -8.73
N TYR A 121 0.84 -5.99 -8.99
CA TYR A 121 0.46 -7.31 -8.51
C TYR A 121 0.50 -8.34 -9.64
N GLN A 122 1.14 -9.49 -9.39
CA GLN A 122 1.19 -10.58 -10.37
C GLN A 122 1.14 -11.94 -9.66
N ARG A 123 -0.01 -12.62 -9.76
CA ARG A 123 -0.24 -13.94 -9.15
C ARG A 123 0.36 -15.09 -9.94
N VAL A 124 0.27 -15.02 -11.27
CA VAL A 124 0.75 -16.06 -12.19
C VAL A 124 1.82 -15.50 -13.11
N ALA A 125 2.73 -16.37 -13.57
CA ALA A 125 3.73 -15.99 -14.55
C ALA A 125 3.08 -15.40 -15.82
N GLY A 126 3.72 -14.38 -16.37
CA GLY A 126 3.18 -13.54 -17.43
C GLY A 126 4.07 -12.33 -17.68
N THR A 127 3.65 -11.45 -18.59
CA THR A 127 4.47 -10.34 -19.10
C THR A 127 4.37 -9.05 -18.27
N ALA A 128 3.81 -9.11 -17.06
CA ALA A 128 3.66 -7.89 -16.26
C ALA A 128 5.04 -7.34 -15.82
N ASP A 129 6.00 -8.22 -15.62
CA ASP A 129 7.37 -7.87 -15.28
C ASP A 129 8.14 -7.21 -16.44
N GLU A 130 7.86 -7.57 -17.68
CA GLU A 130 8.41 -6.91 -18.89
C GLU A 130 8.09 -5.40 -18.94
N LYS A 131 7.03 -4.97 -18.24
CA LYS A 131 6.60 -3.57 -18.16
C LYS A 131 7.25 -2.80 -17.01
N LEU A 132 7.93 -3.46 -16.09
CA LEU A 132 8.55 -2.82 -14.93
C LEU A 132 9.60 -1.76 -15.28
N PRO A 133 10.48 -1.94 -16.30
CA PRO A 133 11.40 -0.90 -16.71
C PRO A 133 10.68 0.39 -17.12
N TYR A 134 9.56 0.28 -17.85
CA TYR A 134 8.74 1.43 -18.20
C TYR A 134 8.05 2.05 -17.00
N ALA A 135 7.61 1.25 -16.02
CA ALA A 135 7.03 1.78 -14.78
C ALA A 135 8.05 2.66 -14.03
N VAL A 136 9.30 2.20 -13.91
CA VAL A 136 10.37 3.00 -13.28
C VAL A 136 10.71 4.25 -14.07
N LEU A 137 10.82 4.16 -15.39
CA LEU A 137 11.07 5.34 -16.23
C LEU A 137 9.93 6.37 -16.12
N ASN A 138 8.68 5.94 -16.09
CA ASN A 138 7.54 6.84 -15.87
C ASN A 138 7.53 7.45 -14.47
N GLN A 139 8.01 6.75 -13.44
CA GLN A 139 8.15 7.37 -12.13
C GLN A 139 9.18 8.49 -12.11
N GLN A 140 10.23 8.41 -12.93
CA GLN A 140 11.24 9.46 -13.03
C GLN A 140 10.72 10.74 -13.72
N THR A 141 9.61 10.66 -14.47
CA THR A 141 8.98 11.82 -15.11
C THR A 141 7.93 12.50 -14.24
N LEU A 142 7.58 11.92 -13.09
CA LEU A 142 6.60 12.52 -12.18
C LEU A 142 7.17 13.75 -11.47
N PRO A 143 6.34 14.80 -11.25
CA PRO A 143 6.73 15.94 -10.42
C PRO A 143 6.71 15.62 -8.91
N LEU A 144 6.42 14.37 -8.54
CA LEU A 144 6.28 13.88 -7.18
C LEU A 144 7.21 12.69 -6.96
N PRO A 145 7.70 12.46 -5.74
CA PRO A 145 8.37 11.22 -5.41
C PRO A 145 7.41 10.04 -5.58
N GLY A 146 7.95 8.91 -6.03
CA GLY A 146 7.18 7.71 -6.34
C GLY A 146 7.88 6.44 -5.87
N VAL A 147 7.07 5.41 -5.56
CA VAL A 147 7.51 4.06 -5.21
C VAL A 147 6.68 3.02 -5.95
N ILE A 148 7.31 1.96 -6.45
CA ILE A 148 6.62 0.77 -6.94
C ILE A 148 6.35 -0.14 -5.75
N VAL A 149 5.09 -0.50 -5.53
CA VAL A 149 4.72 -1.52 -4.54
C VAL A 149 4.33 -2.78 -5.27
N TYR A 150 4.99 -3.88 -4.94
CA TYR A 150 4.78 -5.16 -5.61
C TYR A 150 4.38 -6.29 -4.66
N GLY A 151 3.74 -7.32 -5.22
CA GLY A 151 3.34 -8.53 -4.51
C GLY A 151 2.75 -9.58 -5.46
N GLY A 152 2.62 -10.81 -4.99
CA GLY A 152 2.15 -11.92 -5.81
C GLY A 152 3.31 -12.83 -6.24
N GLY A 153 3.08 -14.14 -6.21
CA GLY A 153 4.12 -15.14 -6.50
C GLY A 153 4.47 -15.35 -7.97
N GLY A 154 3.93 -14.53 -8.88
CA GLY A 154 4.04 -14.73 -10.33
C GLY A 154 5.19 -14.00 -11.02
N PHE A 155 5.96 -13.17 -10.31
CA PHE A 155 7.10 -12.46 -10.91
C PHE A 155 8.26 -13.42 -11.19
N HIS A 156 8.93 -13.25 -12.33
CA HIS A 156 10.17 -13.97 -12.60
C HIS A 156 11.28 -13.53 -11.62
N LEU A 157 12.16 -14.47 -11.26
CA LEU A 157 13.23 -14.23 -10.29
C LEU A 157 14.14 -13.03 -10.66
N GLY A 158 14.43 -12.86 -11.95
CA GLY A 158 15.20 -11.71 -12.43
C GLY A 158 14.52 -10.37 -12.17
N ALA A 159 13.19 -10.31 -12.31
CA ALA A 159 12.41 -9.11 -12.01
C ALA A 159 12.38 -8.82 -10.51
N LEU A 160 12.23 -9.85 -9.67
CA LEU A 160 12.32 -9.71 -8.21
C LEU A 160 13.68 -9.20 -7.76
N HIS A 161 14.78 -9.74 -8.30
CA HIS A 161 16.13 -9.24 -8.00
C HIS A 161 16.28 -7.76 -8.38
N TRP A 162 15.77 -7.38 -9.54
CA TRP A 162 15.82 -6.00 -10.01
C TRP A 162 14.98 -5.05 -9.13
N LEU A 163 13.77 -5.46 -8.73
CA LEU A 163 12.92 -4.70 -7.80
C LEU A 163 13.59 -4.55 -6.43
N CYS A 164 14.12 -5.63 -5.87
CA CYS A 164 14.83 -5.61 -4.58
C CYS A 164 16.07 -4.70 -4.58
N ALA A 165 16.72 -4.53 -5.74
CA ALA A 165 17.87 -3.64 -5.88
C ALA A 165 17.46 -2.17 -6.09
N ASN A 166 16.19 -1.88 -6.32
CA ASN A 166 15.69 -0.54 -6.61
C ASN A 166 15.19 0.15 -5.34
N THR A 167 15.81 1.27 -4.95
CA THR A 167 15.43 2.04 -3.76
C THR A 167 14.03 2.68 -3.85
N LYS A 168 13.45 2.73 -5.05
CA LYS A 168 12.07 3.17 -5.32
C LYS A 168 11.12 1.99 -5.56
N ALA A 169 11.42 0.81 -5.04
CA ALA A 169 10.50 -0.32 -5.02
C ALA A 169 10.48 -0.99 -3.63
N THR A 170 9.33 -1.53 -3.25
CA THR A 170 9.16 -2.29 -2.01
C THR A 170 8.07 -3.35 -2.17
N ASP A 171 8.24 -4.50 -1.54
CA ASP A 171 7.16 -5.48 -1.44
C ASP A 171 6.10 -4.99 -0.45
N ILE A 172 4.85 -5.42 -0.64
CA ILE A 172 3.73 -5.00 0.21
C ILE A 172 3.90 -5.37 1.69
N ALA A 173 4.72 -6.37 2.04
CA ALA A 173 4.97 -6.74 3.42
C ALA A 173 5.94 -5.80 4.14
N ARG A 174 6.79 -5.08 3.39
CA ARG A 174 7.71 -4.03 3.90
C ARG A 174 7.18 -2.60 3.72
N LEU A 175 6.06 -2.44 3.02
CA LEU A 175 5.47 -1.13 2.77
C LEU A 175 5.24 -0.31 4.06
N PRO A 176 4.75 -0.86 5.19
CA PRO A 176 4.52 -0.04 6.38
C PRO A 176 5.80 0.63 6.90
N GLU A 177 6.90 -0.12 6.99
CA GLU A 177 8.19 0.39 7.45
C GLU A 177 8.78 1.37 6.44
N TRP A 178 8.62 1.09 5.14
CA TRP A 178 9.06 1.99 4.08
C TRP A 178 8.36 3.35 4.15
N LEU A 179 7.02 3.35 4.30
CA LEU A 179 6.22 4.58 4.44
C LEU A 179 6.58 5.36 5.71
N THR A 180 6.79 4.64 6.82
CA THR A 180 7.21 5.24 8.10
C THR A 180 8.52 6.02 7.94
N VAL A 181 9.50 5.43 7.25
CA VAL A 181 10.79 6.10 6.97
C VAL A 181 10.61 7.28 6.02
N PHE A 182 9.83 7.10 4.94
CA PHE A 182 9.64 8.14 3.93
C PHE A 182 8.94 9.39 4.49
N PHE A 183 7.87 9.19 5.28
CA PHE A 183 7.06 10.27 5.85
C PHE A 183 7.54 10.73 7.24
N ALA A 184 8.54 10.06 7.83
CA ALA A 184 9.01 10.32 9.19
C ALA A 184 7.88 10.28 10.24
N LEU A 185 7.09 9.20 10.21
CA LEU A 185 5.89 9.00 11.05
C LEU A 185 6.22 8.62 12.49
#